data_AF-A0A328TQD3-F1
#
_entry.id   AF-A0A328TQD3-F1
#
_cell.length_a   1.000
_cell.length_b   1.000
_cell.length_c   1.000
_cell.angle_alpha   90.00
_cell.angle_beta   90.00
_cell.angle_gamma   90.00
#
_symmetry.space_group_name_H-M   'P 1'
#
loop_
_entity.id
_entity.type
_entity.pdbx_description
1 polymer ?
#
loop_
_entity_poly.entity_id
_entity_poly.type
_entity_poly.pdbx_seq_one_letter_code
_entity_poly.pdbx_strand_id
1 'polypeptide(L)' 'MQLNITEQHVEITQPLRDFLTEKFAKLEHYFDRINQIYIVLKVAKIT' A
#
# COMPACT_ATOMS: atom_id res chain seq x y z
N MET A 1 10.16 5.54 5.93
CA MET A 1 8.69 5.71 5.88
C MET A 1 8.00 4.45 6.41
N GLN A 2 6.83 4.53 7.08
CA GLN A 2 6.08 3.35 7.56
C GLN A 2 4.83 3.10 6.69
N LEU A 3 4.68 1.86 6.19
CA LEU A 3 3.53 1.43 5.40
C LEU A 3 2.52 0.68 6.26
N ASN A 4 1.35 1.26 6.46
CA ASN A 4 0.23 0.63 7.16
C ASN A 4 -0.78 0.17 6.12
N ILE A 5 -0.83 -1.14 5.86
CA ILE A 5 -1.73 -1.73 4.87
C ILE A 5 -2.90 -2.39 5.61
N THR A 6 -4.12 -2.03 5.24
CA THR A 6 -5.36 -2.59 5.77
C THR A 6 -6.18 -3.20 4.64
N GLU A 7 -6.66 -4.42 4.85
CA GLU A 7 -7.61 -5.08 3.97
C GLU A 7 -9.07 -4.74 4.28
N GLN A 8 -9.87 -4.59 3.23
CA GLN A 8 -11.32 -4.61 3.29
C GLN A 8 -11.84 -5.63 2.28
N HIS A 9 -12.18 -6.81 2.79
CA HIS A 9 -12.76 -7.94 2.03
C HIS A 9 -11.79 -8.66 1.07
N VAL A 10 -10.47 -8.57 1.30
CA VAL A 10 -9.43 -9.17 0.44
C VAL A 10 -8.31 -9.75 1.28
N GLU A 11 -7.80 -10.92 0.92
CA GLU A 11 -6.55 -11.43 1.51
C GLU A 11 -5.35 -10.70 0.89
N ILE A 12 -4.51 -10.09 1.72
CA ILE A 12 -3.28 -9.45 1.25
C ILE A 12 -2.22 -10.53 1.03
N THR A 13 -2.05 -10.92 -0.24
CA THR A 13 -1.00 -11.86 -0.65
C THR A 13 0.38 -11.20 -0.61
N GLN A 14 1.43 -12.02 -0.54
CA GLN A 14 2.81 -11.54 -0.56
C GLN A 14 3.14 -10.68 -1.80
N PRO A 15 2.74 -11.07 -3.04
CA PRO A 15 2.99 -10.25 -4.22
C PRO A 15 2.33 -8.86 -4.17
N LEU A 16 1.15 -8.74 -3.52
CA LEU A 16 0.47 -7.46 -3.32
C LEU A 16 1.26 -6.54 -2.40
N ARG A 17 1.85 -7.09 -1.32
CA ARG A 17 2.72 -6.33 -0.42
C ARG A 17 3.98 -5.87 -1.13
N ASP A 18 4.61 -6.75 -1.90
CA ASP A 18 5.84 -6.44 -2.63
C ASP A 18 5.59 -5.33 -3.67
N PHE A 19 4.49 -5.43 -4.42
CA PHE A 19 4.08 -4.42 -5.39
C PHE A 19 3.86 -3.04 -4.75
N LEU A 20 3.13 -2.98 -3.62
CA LEU A 20 2.92 -1.73 -2.90
C LEU A 20 4.24 -1.16 -2.37
N THR A 21 5.10 -2.00 -1.81
CA THR A 21 6.40 -1.60 -1.29
C THR A 21 7.28 -0.98 -2.39
N GLU A 22 7.39 -1.64 -3.54
CA GLU A 22 8.17 -1.11 -4.68
C GLU A 22 7.58 0.20 -5.22
N LYS A 23 6.24 0.27 -5.33
CA LYS A 23 5.56 1.47 -5.85
C LYS A 23 5.82 2.69 -4.96
N PHE A 24 5.80 2.51 -3.65
CA PHE A 24 5.98 3.60 -2.69
C PHE A 24 7.45 3.88 -2.33
N ALA A 25 8.38 2.95 -2.59
CA ALA A 25 9.82 3.24 -2.47
C ALA A 25 10.24 4.44 -3.35
N LYS A 26 9.61 4.60 -4.52
CA LYS A 26 9.83 5.78 -5.38
C LYS A 26 9.39 7.09 -4.72
N LEU A 27 8.40 7.06 -3.83
CA LEU A 27 7.88 8.24 -3.16
C LEU A 27 8.86 8.81 -2.12
N GLU A 28 9.67 7.95 -1.49
CA GLU A 28 10.69 8.38 -0.53
C GLU A 28 11.71 9.34 -1.18
N HIS A 29 12.00 9.19 -2.48
CA HIS A 29 12.91 10.08 -3.21
C HIS A 29 12.35 11.48 -3.48
N TYR A 30 11.03 11.66 -3.46
CA TYR A 30 10.38 12.95 -3.72
C TYR A 30 9.89 13.64 -2.44
N PHE A 31 9.78 12.90 -1.34
CA PHE A 31 9.15 13.37 -0.12
C PHE A 31 9.92 12.96 1.14
N ASP A 32 10.90 13.77 1.52
CA ASP A 32 11.74 13.54 2.72
C ASP A 32 10.99 13.62 4.06
N ARG A 33 9.73 14.08 4.08
CA ARG A 33 8.94 14.32 5.30
C ARG A 33 7.76 13.36 5.50
N ILE A 34 7.58 12.35 4.65
CA ILE A 34 6.49 11.40 4.83
C ILE A 34 6.91 10.35 5.86
N ASN A 35 6.33 10.46 7.05
CA ASN A 35 6.59 9.51 8.14
C ASN A 35 5.74 8.24 7.98
N GLN A 36 4.49 8.36 7.51
CA GLN A 36 3.53 7.25 7.46
C GLN A 36 2.65 7.33 6.22
N ILE A 37 2.39 6.18 5.59
CA ILE A 37 1.42 6.01 4.50
C ILE A 37 0.40 4.97 4.94
N TYR A 38 -0.88 5.36 4.84
CA TYR A 38 -2.01 4.48 5.10
C TYR A 38 -2.62 3.99 3.78
N ILE A 39 -2.67 2.67 3.59
CA ILE A 39 -3.13 2.02 2.37
C ILE A 39 -4.33 1.15 2.69
N VAL A 40 -5.45 1.39 2.03
CA VAL A 40 -6.67 0.58 2.14
C VAL A 40 -6.90 -0.16 0.83
N LEU A 41 -6.88 -1.49 0.87
CA LEU A 41 -7.22 -2.33 -0.27
C LEU A 41 -8.68 -2.76 -0.18
N LYS A 42 -9.49 -2.41 -1.19
CA LYS A 42 -10.90 -2.78 -1.27
C LYS A 42 -11.18 -3.44 -2.61
N VAL A 43 -11.83 -4.61 -2.60
CA VAL A 43 -12.42 -5.19 -3.80
C VAL A 43 -13.89 -4.78 -3.88
N ALA A 44 -14.26 -4.16 -4.99
CA ALA A 44 -15.65 -3.96 -5.36
C ALA A 44 -16.10 -5.13 -6.21
N LYS A 45 -17.24 -5.73 -5.88
CA LYS A 45 -17.90 -6.67 -6.77
C LYS A 45 -18.47 -5.86 -7.94
N ILE A 46 -17.95 -6.09 -9.14
CA ILE A 46 -18.56 -5.56 -10.37
C ILE A 46 -19.87 -6.31 -10.54
N THR A 47 -20.98 -5.61 -10.40
CA THR A 47 -22.33 -6.13 -10.64
C THR A 47 -22.75 -5.76 -12.04
#